data_AF-A0A2N6A810-F1
#
_entry.id   AF-A0A2N6A810-F1
#
_cell.length_a   1.000
_cell.length_b   1.000
_cell.length_c   1.000
_cell.angle_alpha   90.00
_cell.angle_beta   90.00
_cell.angle_gamma   90.00
#
_symmetry.space_group_name_H-M   'P 1'
#
loop_
_entity.id
_entity.type
_entity.pdbx_description
1 polymer ?
#
loop_
_entity_poly.entity_id
_entity_poly.type
_entity_poly.pdbx_seq_one_letter_code
_entity_poly.pdbx_strand_id
1 'polypeptide(L)'
;MSLAADLYFDPEVGTIGPGNKIAIDVKIDVEACINALEADLSFPNDYLQVVDFIVGDSVLALWVDQPDSEAIKEANENGVLHFSGGTPGGYCGRIPGDPGKSNTIARVIFSLPSLIVSEVERSKLNLSFLPSTRVLLNDGFGTEDELITKIASYTYSNTPIEIEDNWSEQIISDNIAPEPFVIELRRDKSMFNNQSYVIFNTIDKQSGMDHYEILEIGHEYQEGVARELKWWEKLLNKDVIKPEWKVVKSPYLLEDQSLESIIRVKAIDKAGNERFVEYIPPESKRPAETSAVNYFYLVIIIVFFLVLLFLLLIIIKIIFKKYDKEKNN
;
A
#
# COMPACT_ATOMS: atom_id res chain seq x y z
N MET A 1 -28.32 -0.19 -34.89
CA MET A 1 -28.45 0.13 -33.46
C MET A 1 -27.04 0.17 -32.95
N SER A 2 -26.60 1.33 -32.49
CA SER A 2 -25.34 1.42 -31.79
C SER A 2 -25.55 0.79 -30.41
N LEU A 3 -24.66 -0.12 -30.03
CA LEU A 3 -24.66 -0.70 -28.69
C LEU A 3 -23.95 0.33 -27.81
N ALA A 4 -24.54 0.72 -26.69
CA ALA A 4 -23.95 1.72 -25.79
C ALA A 4 -23.86 1.18 -24.36
N ALA A 5 -22.76 1.49 -23.69
CA ALA A 5 -22.63 1.28 -22.26
C ALA A 5 -23.42 2.36 -21.49
N ASP A 6 -24.13 1.95 -20.44
CA ASP A 6 -24.86 2.81 -19.51
C ASP A 6 -24.08 2.90 -18.20
N LEU A 7 -23.51 4.08 -17.90
CA LEU A 7 -22.85 4.36 -16.62
C LEU A 7 -23.75 5.19 -15.72
N TYR A 8 -23.98 4.73 -14.48
CA TYR A 8 -24.97 5.33 -13.58
C TYR A 8 -24.61 5.15 -12.11
N PHE A 9 -25.38 5.83 -11.26
CA PHE A 9 -25.24 5.79 -9.80
C PHE A 9 -26.40 5.01 -9.17
N ASP A 10 -26.10 4.26 -8.12
CA ASP A 10 -27.10 3.58 -7.30
C ASP A 10 -26.83 3.85 -5.80
N PRO A 11 -27.75 4.50 -5.08
CA PRO A 11 -29.04 5.02 -5.55
C PRO A 11 -28.88 6.25 -6.45
N GLU A 12 -29.79 6.44 -7.41
CA GLU A 12 -29.80 7.62 -8.31
C GLU A 12 -30.36 8.88 -7.60
N VAL A 13 -31.23 8.68 -6.62
CA VAL A 13 -31.90 9.75 -5.89
C VAL A 13 -31.93 9.46 -4.41
N GLY A 14 -31.95 10.51 -3.61
CA GLY A 14 -32.08 10.41 -2.17
C GLY A 14 -32.18 11.77 -1.52
N THR A 15 -32.07 11.78 -0.19
CA THR A 15 -32.01 13.01 0.60
C THR A 15 -30.80 12.91 1.52
N ILE A 16 -30.06 14.00 1.69
CA ILE A 16 -28.91 14.06 2.59
C ILE A 16 -28.98 15.32 3.45
N GLY A 17 -28.63 15.18 4.74
CA GLY A 17 -28.57 16.26 5.70
C GLY A 17 -27.21 16.34 6.41
N PRO A 18 -26.99 17.38 7.23
CA PRO A 18 -25.73 17.61 7.94
C PRO A 18 -25.32 16.43 8.82
N GLY A 19 -24.05 16.03 8.70
CA GLY A 19 -23.45 14.94 9.47
C GLY A 19 -23.70 13.54 8.91
N ASN A 20 -24.48 13.40 7.84
CA ASN A 20 -24.73 12.10 7.23
C ASN A 20 -23.60 11.68 6.28
N LYS A 21 -23.38 10.36 6.22
CA LYS A 21 -22.62 9.69 5.17
C LYS A 21 -23.57 8.90 4.29
N ILE A 22 -23.26 8.82 3.00
CA ILE A 22 -24.01 8.01 2.03
C ILE A 22 -23.04 7.20 1.19
N ALA A 23 -23.37 5.93 0.97
CA ALA A 23 -22.68 5.07 0.03
C ALA A 23 -23.39 5.12 -1.33
N ILE A 24 -22.62 5.40 -2.38
CA ILE A 24 -23.11 5.46 -3.76
C ILE A 24 -22.29 4.52 -4.62
N ASP A 25 -22.94 3.51 -5.19
CA ASP A 25 -22.32 2.59 -6.14
C ASP A 25 -22.32 3.25 -7.53
N VAL A 26 -21.14 3.32 -8.16
CA VAL A 26 -21.00 3.55 -9.61
C VAL A 26 -21.17 2.22 -10.30
N LYS A 27 -22.11 2.13 -11.24
CA LYS A 27 -22.48 0.89 -11.93
C LYS A 27 -22.47 1.05 -13.43
N ILE A 28 -22.23 -0.06 -14.12
CA ILE A 28 -22.19 -0.11 -15.57
C ILE A 28 -23.05 -1.25 -16.11
N ASP A 29 -23.94 -0.93 -17.04
CA ASP A 29 -24.62 -1.93 -17.86
C ASP A 29 -24.06 -1.85 -19.28
N VAL A 30 -23.75 -3.00 -19.87
CA VAL A 30 -23.08 -3.07 -21.17
C VAL A 30 -23.84 -3.99 -22.10
N GLU A 31 -23.92 -3.60 -23.38
CA GLU A 31 -24.44 -4.45 -24.44
C GLU A 31 -23.32 -5.20 -25.19
N ALA A 32 -22.11 -4.62 -25.20
CA ALA A 32 -20.89 -5.24 -25.72
C ALA A 32 -19.88 -5.49 -24.58
N CYS A 33 -18.96 -6.44 -24.77
CA CYS A 33 -17.93 -6.68 -23.78
C CYS A 33 -16.95 -5.49 -23.73
N ILE A 34 -16.67 -4.99 -22.52
CA ILE A 34 -15.72 -3.89 -22.27
C ILE A 34 -14.51 -4.43 -21.51
N ASN A 35 -13.37 -3.74 -21.55
CA ASN A 35 -12.18 -4.16 -20.79
C ASN A 35 -11.49 -3.04 -20.02
N ALA A 36 -11.82 -1.78 -20.28
CA ALA A 36 -11.26 -0.65 -19.54
C ALA A 36 -12.30 0.45 -19.38
N LEU A 37 -12.18 1.19 -18.28
CA LEU A 37 -12.99 2.35 -17.96
C LEU A 37 -12.10 3.42 -17.35
N GLU A 38 -12.32 4.66 -17.76
CA GLU A 38 -11.78 5.85 -17.14
C GLU A 38 -12.94 6.81 -16.90
N ALA A 39 -13.06 7.32 -15.68
CA ALA A 39 -14.17 8.16 -15.29
C ALA A 39 -13.72 9.36 -14.47
N ASP A 40 -14.36 10.48 -14.78
CA ASP A 40 -14.24 11.73 -14.04
C ASP A 40 -15.62 12.06 -13.46
N LEU A 41 -15.76 11.84 -12.15
CA LEU A 41 -17.01 12.08 -11.42
C LEU A 41 -16.99 13.49 -10.82
N SER A 42 -17.90 14.34 -11.25
CA SER A 42 -18.10 15.69 -10.70
C SER A 42 -19.15 15.71 -9.60
N PHE A 43 -18.86 16.41 -8.51
CA PHE A 43 -19.72 16.59 -7.35
C PHE A 43 -19.60 18.00 -6.75
N PRO A 44 -20.63 18.51 -6.04
CA PRO A 44 -20.59 19.81 -5.39
C PRO A 44 -19.72 19.77 -4.13
N ASN A 45 -18.42 20.04 -4.27
CA ASN A 45 -17.45 19.99 -3.17
C ASN A 45 -17.60 21.11 -2.13
N ASP A 46 -18.47 22.08 -2.38
CA ASP A 46 -18.91 23.06 -1.38
C ASP A 46 -19.87 22.45 -0.34
N TYR A 47 -20.42 21.26 -0.61
CA TYR A 47 -21.33 20.54 0.28
C TYR A 47 -20.87 19.11 0.59
N LEU A 48 -20.37 18.39 -0.42
CA LEU A 48 -20.01 16.98 -0.31
C LEU A 48 -18.50 16.82 -0.22
N GLN A 49 -18.07 15.86 0.58
CA GLN A 49 -16.70 15.39 0.62
C GLN A 49 -16.67 13.89 0.36
N VAL A 50 -15.81 13.46 -0.55
CA VAL A 50 -15.43 12.05 -0.70
C VAL A 50 -14.64 11.67 0.55
N VAL A 51 -15.12 10.66 1.25
CA VAL A 51 -14.45 10.06 2.40
C VAL A 51 -13.67 8.82 1.98
N ASP A 52 -14.22 8.06 1.04
CA ASP A 52 -13.66 6.76 0.69
C ASP A 52 -14.03 6.31 -0.72
N PHE A 53 -13.22 5.40 -1.26
CA PHE A 53 -13.37 4.78 -2.57
C PHE A 53 -13.11 3.28 -2.47
N ILE A 54 -14.19 2.49 -2.53
CA ILE A 54 -14.18 1.05 -2.27
C ILE A 54 -14.35 0.28 -3.57
N VAL A 55 -13.45 -0.67 -3.81
CA VAL A 55 -13.36 -1.44 -5.06
C VAL A 55 -13.62 -2.94 -4.89
N GLY A 56 -14.03 -3.37 -3.70
CA GLY A 56 -14.19 -4.80 -3.34
C GLY A 56 -15.10 -5.59 -4.29
N ASP A 57 -16.23 -4.99 -4.69
CA ASP A 57 -17.20 -5.58 -5.61
C ASP A 57 -16.99 -5.13 -7.08
N SER A 58 -15.83 -4.54 -7.39
CA SER A 58 -15.57 -3.98 -8.72
C SER A 58 -15.52 -5.07 -9.80
N VAL A 59 -16.09 -4.78 -10.98
CA VAL A 59 -15.86 -5.55 -12.21
C VAL A 59 -14.46 -5.29 -12.79
N LEU A 60 -13.76 -4.23 -12.36
CA LEU A 60 -12.38 -3.94 -12.75
C LEU A 60 -11.43 -4.70 -11.82
N ALA A 61 -10.57 -5.54 -12.40
CA ALA A 61 -9.61 -6.35 -11.67
C ALA A 61 -8.26 -5.65 -11.47
N LEU A 62 -7.93 -4.68 -12.33
CA LEU A 62 -6.68 -3.92 -12.32
C LEU A 62 -6.99 -2.43 -12.32
N TRP A 63 -6.27 -1.69 -11.49
CA TRP A 63 -6.41 -0.25 -11.39
C TRP A 63 -5.15 0.43 -11.92
N VAL A 64 -5.33 1.42 -12.78
CA VAL A 64 -4.26 2.30 -13.23
C VAL A 64 -4.22 3.49 -12.29
N ASP A 65 -5.38 4.13 -12.10
CA ASP A 65 -5.57 5.21 -11.13
C ASP A 65 -6.71 4.81 -10.17
N GLN A 66 -6.34 4.17 -9.06
CA GLN A 66 -7.24 3.99 -7.92
C GLN A 66 -7.09 5.20 -6.99
N PRO A 67 -8.17 5.94 -6.67
CA PRO A 67 -8.12 7.06 -5.74
C PRO A 67 -7.56 6.63 -4.38
N ASP A 68 -6.43 7.20 -4.01
CA ASP A 68 -5.86 7.09 -2.67
C ASP A 68 -6.20 8.32 -1.82
N SER A 69 -5.65 8.40 -0.61
CA SER A 69 -5.92 9.52 0.30
C SER A 69 -5.48 10.89 -0.24
N GLU A 70 -4.47 10.94 -1.10
CA GLU A 70 -3.99 12.18 -1.72
C GLU A 70 -4.91 12.58 -2.87
N ALA A 71 -5.28 11.63 -3.73
CA ALA A 71 -6.25 11.84 -4.80
C ALA A 71 -7.64 12.25 -4.27
N ILE A 72 -8.09 11.63 -3.17
CA ILE A 72 -9.35 12.02 -2.50
C ILE A 72 -9.27 13.44 -1.95
N LYS A 73 -8.12 13.83 -1.39
CA LYS A 73 -7.93 15.20 -0.90
C LYS A 73 -8.02 16.20 -2.06
N GLU A 74 -7.33 15.93 -3.18
CA GLU A 74 -7.40 16.76 -4.38
C GLU A 74 -8.83 16.83 -4.94
N ALA A 75 -9.53 15.70 -5.00
CA ALA A 75 -10.92 15.63 -5.45
C ALA A 75 -11.85 16.51 -4.59
N ASN A 76 -11.63 16.54 -3.27
CA ASN A 76 -12.38 17.40 -2.36
C ASN A 76 -12.05 18.89 -2.53
N GLU A 77 -10.88 19.23 -3.04
CA GLU A 77 -10.49 20.61 -3.34
C GLU A 77 -11.07 21.10 -4.69
N ASN A 78 -11.15 20.22 -5.71
CA ASN A 78 -11.55 20.59 -7.07
C ASN A 78 -12.98 20.15 -7.49
N GLY A 79 -13.62 19.25 -6.73
CA GLY A 79 -14.95 18.70 -7.02
C GLY A 79 -14.99 17.67 -8.15
N VAL A 80 -13.86 17.03 -8.45
CA VAL A 80 -13.73 16.00 -9.48
C VAL A 80 -12.93 14.82 -8.94
N LEU A 81 -13.55 13.65 -8.90
CA LEU A 81 -12.91 12.39 -8.55
C LEU A 81 -12.58 11.61 -9.84
N HIS A 82 -11.28 11.51 -10.13
CA HIS A 82 -10.76 10.74 -11.27
C HIS A 82 -10.42 9.31 -10.86
N PHE A 83 -10.77 8.32 -11.69
CA PHE A 83 -10.30 6.95 -11.53
C PHE A 83 -10.28 6.19 -12.85
N SER A 84 -9.37 5.22 -12.97
CA SER A 84 -9.21 4.42 -14.18
C SER A 84 -8.76 2.98 -13.87
N GLY A 85 -9.26 2.04 -14.66
CA GLY A 85 -8.94 0.62 -14.47
C GLY A 85 -9.42 -0.26 -15.62
N GLY A 86 -9.12 -1.55 -15.51
CA GLY A 86 -9.48 -2.53 -16.52
C GLY A 86 -9.62 -3.94 -15.99
N THR A 87 -10.23 -4.80 -16.79
CA THR A 87 -10.42 -6.22 -16.51
C THR A 87 -9.91 -7.05 -17.69
N PRO A 88 -8.79 -7.78 -17.54
CA PRO A 88 -8.33 -8.72 -18.55
C PRO A 88 -9.41 -9.75 -18.88
N GLY A 89 -9.59 -10.07 -20.16
CA GLY A 89 -10.66 -10.97 -20.63
C GLY A 89 -12.03 -10.29 -20.81
N GLY A 90 -12.20 -9.08 -20.27
CA GLY A 90 -13.37 -8.25 -20.45
C GLY A 90 -14.57 -8.60 -19.56
N TYR A 91 -15.46 -7.63 -19.40
CA TYR A 91 -16.75 -7.74 -18.74
C TYR A 91 -17.85 -7.65 -19.78
N CYS A 92 -18.70 -8.69 -19.85
CA CYS A 92 -19.74 -8.84 -20.88
C CYS A 92 -21.16 -8.68 -20.31
N GLY A 93 -21.30 -7.91 -19.24
CA GLY A 93 -22.58 -7.73 -18.56
C GLY A 93 -22.88 -8.83 -17.55
N ARG A 94 -24.03 -8.69 -16.89
CA ARG A 94 -24.50 -9.61 -15.86
C ARG A 94 -24.94 -10.93 -16.47
N ILE A 95 -24.60 -12.04 -15.82
CA ILE A 95 -25.10 -13.35 -16.22
C ILE A 95 -26.55 -13.49 -15.70
N PRO A 96 -27.52 -13.83 -16.56
CA PRO A 96 -28.89 -14.06 -16.12
C PRO A 96 -28.96 -15.12 -15.01
N GLY A 97 -29.57 -14.77 -13.88
CA GLY A 97 -29.68 -15.65 -12.72
C GLY A 97 -28.53 -15.52 -11.70
N ASP A 98 -27.54 -14.65 -11.95
CA ASP A 98 -26.56 -14.28 -10.93
C ASP A 98 -27.23 -13.46 -9.81
N PRO A 99 -27.27 -13.95 -8.55
CA PRO A 99 -27.77 -13.17 -7.43
C PRO A 99 -26.87 -11.98 -7.07
N GLY A 100 -25.63 -11.95 -7.58
CA GLY A 100 -24.67 -10.89 -7.34
C GLY A 100 -25.01 -9.57 -8.02
N LYS A 101 -24.56 -8.46 -7.41
CA LYS A 101 -24.48 -7.13 -8.02
C LYS A 101 -23.23 -7.03 -8.90
N SER A 102 -23.09 -7.93 -9.87
CA SER A 102 -21.89 -8.14 -10.69
C SER A 102 -21.62 -7.04 -11.74
N ASN A 103 -22.09 -5.80 -11.50
CA ASN A 103 -22.01 -4.67 -12.42
C ASN A 103 -21.51 -3.38 -11.75
N THR A 104 -20.98 -3.49 -10.53
CA THR A 104 -20.40 -2.38 -9.78
C THR A 104 -19.00 -2.07 -10.30
N ILE A 105 -18.69 -0.80 -10.54
CA ILE A 105 -17.35 -0.31 -10.86
C ILE A 105 -16.62 0.08 -9.59
N ALA A 106 -17.28 0.83 -8.70
CA ALA A 106 -16.75 1.21 -7.40
C ALA A 106 -17.90 1.70 -6.52
N ARG A 107 -17.66 1.74 -5.20
CA ARG A 107 -18.52 2.43 -4.23
C ARG A 107 -17.80 3.66 -3.71
N VAL A 108 -18.44 4.82 -3.82
CA VAL A 108 -17.92 6.09 -3.31
C VAL A 108 -18.69 6.47 -2.06
N ILE A 109 -17.96 6.77 -0.98
CA ILE A 109 -18.56 7.22 0.28
C ILE A 109 -18.50 8.74 0.32
N PHE A 110 -19.66 9.38 0.27
CA PHE A 110 -19.77 10.83 0.43
C PHE A 110 -20.20 11.17 1.85
N SER A 111 -19.65 12.24 2.40
CA SER A 111 -20.06 12.84 3.66
C SER A 111 -20.51 14.27 3.42
N LEU A 112 -21.58 14.68 4.07
CA LEU A 112 -21.99 16.08 4.16
C LEU A 112 -21.60 16.60 5.54
N PRO A 113 -20.59 17.48 5.66
CA PRO A 113 -20.12 17.97 6.95
C PRO A 113 -21.23 18.62 7.78
N SER A 114 -21.16 18.51 9.11
CA SER A 114 -22.16 19.11 10.00
C SER A 114 -22.23 20.64 9.90
N LEU A 115 -21.13 21.27 9.44
CA LEU A 115 -21.05 22.70 9.16
C LEU A 115 -20.72 22.88 7.68
N ILE A 116 -21.65 23.49 6.95
CA ILE A 116 -21.45 23.85 5.55
C ILE A 116 -21.04 25.32 5.51
N VAL A 117 -19.92 25.60 4.84
CA VAL A 117 -19.46 26.97 4.58
C VAL A 117 -19.54 27.18 3.08
N SER A 118 -20.74 27.45 2.57
CA SER A 118 -20.98 27.79 1.17
C SER A 118 -21.84 29.05 1.09
N GLU A 119 -21.47 29.95 0.18
CA GLU A 119 -22.28 31.13 -0.17
C GLU A 119 -23.41 30.79 -1.15
N VAL A 120 -23.40 29.58 -1.72
CA VAL A 120 -24.36 29.11 -2.72
C VAL A 120 -25.42 28.26 -2.05
N GLU A 121 -26.65 28.74 -1.98
CA GLU A 121 -27.78 27.93 -1.53
C GLU A 121 -28.15 26.88 -2.58
N ARG A 122 -27.98 25.60 -2.24
CA ARG A 122 -28.38 24.48 -3.08
C ARG A 122 -29.55 23.72 -2.46
N SER A 123 -30.59 23.45 -3.26
CA SER A 123 -31.66 22.51 -2.89
C SER A 123 -31.40 21.09 -3.40
N LYS A 124 -30.49 20.96 -4.37
CA LYS A 124 -30.10 19.69 -4.98
C LYS A 124 -28.59 19.58 -5.11
N LEU A 125 -28.07 18.39 -4.82
CA LEU A 125 -26.68 18.00 -4.98
C LEU A 125 -26.63 16.95 -6.09
N ASN A 126 -26.09 17.34 -7.23
CA ASN A 126 -26.03 16.46 -8.40
C ASN A 126 -24.64 15.82 -8.53
N LEU A 127 -24.62 14.53 -8.84
CA LEU A 127 -23.41 13.81 -9.23
C LEU A 127 -23.50 13.49 -10.72
N SER A 128 -22.43 13.71 -11.45
CA SER A 128 -22.42 13.52 -12.90
C SER A 128 -21.05 13.09 -13.40
N PHE A 129 -21.02 12.34 -14.49
CA PHE A 129 -19.79 12.01 -15.21
C PHE A 129 -19.44 13.12 -16.20
N LEU A 130 -18.17 13.52 -16.24
CA LEU A 130 -17.67 14.51 -17.19
C LEU A 130 -17.45 13.90 -18.59
N PRO A 131 -17.43 14.71 -19.65
CA PRO A 131 -17.25 14.23 -21.04
C PRO A 131 -15.94 13.49 -21.33
N SER A 132 -14.95 13.60 -20.44
CA SER A 132 -13.70 12.85 -20.49
C SER A 132 -13.85 11.38 -20.09
N THR A 133 -14.99 11.01 -19.48
CA THR A 133 -15.30 9.62 -19.12
C THR A 133 -15.43 8.79 -20.38
N ARG A 134 -14.76 7.63 -20.40
CA ARG A 134 -14.74 6.71 -21.54
C ARG A 134 -14.72 5.26 -21.09
N VAL A 135 -15.27 4.41 -21.95
CA VAL A 135 -15.30 2.96 -21.78
C VAL A 135 -14.72 2.36 -23.06
N LEU A 136 -13.80 1.39 -22.92
CA LEU A 136 -13.17 0.74 -24.06
C LEU A 136 -13.73 -0.67 -24.26
N LEU A 137 -14.00 -0.99 -25.52
CA LEU A 137 -14.43 -2.32 -25.94
C LEU A 137 -13.31 -3.35 -25.75
N ASN A 138 -13.70 -4.57 -25.40
CA ASN A 138 -12.81 -5.71 -25.33
C ASN A 138 -12.54 -6.30 -26.71
N ASP A 139 -11.99 -5.50 -27.63
CA ASP A 139 -11.75 -5.87 -29.03
C ASP A 139 -10.26 -6.03 -29.38
N GLY A 140 -9.37 -5.68 -28.44
CA GLY A 140 -7.91 -5.71 -28.61
C GLY A 140 -7.34 -4.52 -29.40
N PHE A 141 -8.17 -3.58 -29.84
CA PHE A 141 -7.77 -2.36 -30.55
C PHE A 141 -7.88 -1.10 -29.69
N GLY A 142 -8.55 -1.20 -28.54
CA GLY A 142 -8.77 -0.04 -27.65
C GLY A 142 -9.83 0.90 -28.22
N THR A 143 -10.81 0.36 -28.94
CA THR A 143 -11.92 1.15 -29.50
C THR A 143 -12.81 1.65 -28.36
N GLU A 144 -13.15 2.94 -28.38
CA GLU A 144 -14.12 3.52 -27.44
C GLU A 144 -15.54 3.03 -27.76
N ASP A 145 -16.28 2.65 -26.71
CA ASP A 145 -17.71 2.34 -26.78
C ASP A 145 -18.54 3.63 -26.80
N GLU A 146 -19.76 3.56 -27.33
CA GLU A 146 -20.71 4.66 -27.13
C GLU A 146 -21.15 4.66 -25.65
N LEU A 147 -21.05 5.80 -24.97
CA LEU A 147 -21.31 5.89 -23.53
C LEU A 147 -22.49 6.80 -23.24
N ILE A 148 -23.47 6.27 -22.52
CA ILE A 148 -24.59 7.00 -21.94
C ILE A 148 -24.34 7.14 -20.44
N THR A 149 -24.34 8.37 -19.94
CA THR A 149 -24.14 8.66 -18.52
C THR A 149 -25.42 9.16 -17.88
N LYS A 150 -25.75 8.66 -16.68
CA LYS A 150 -26.91 9.10 -15.89
C LYS A 150 -26.45 9.94 -14.70
N ILE A 151 -27.25 10.95 -14.38
CA ILE A 151 -26.97 11.91 -13.28
C ILE A 151 -27.68 11.41 -12.02
N ALA A 152 -26.99 11.42 -10.88
CA ALA A 152 -27.65 11.27 -9.58
C ALA A 152 -28.10 12.64 -9.05
N SER A 153 -29.25 12.72 -8.39
CA SER A 153 -29.77 13.97 -7.84
C SER A 153 -30.30 13.78 -6.43
N TYR A 154 -29.56 14.32 -5.45
CA TYR A 154 -29.91 14.25 -4.03
C TYR A 154 -30.56 15.55 -3.57
N THR A 155 -31.66 15.43 -2.84
CA THR A 155 -32.28 16.58 -2.20
C THR A 155 -31.48 16.95 -0.95
N TYR A 156 -31.08 18.21 -0.86
CA TYR A 156 -30.43 18.74 0.34
C TYR A 156 -31.48 19.08 1.39
N SER A 157 -31.27 18.59 2.62
CA SER A 157 -32.03 18.99 3.79
C SER A 157 -31.17 19.81 4.73
N ASN A 158 -31.68 20.95 5.19
CA ASN A 158 -30.98 21.79 6.16
C ASN A 158 -31.18 21.33 7.63
N THR A 159 -31.94 20.25 7.84
CA THR A 159 -32.07 19.59 9.14
C THR A 159 -31.40 18.21 9.09
N PRO A 160 -30.78 17.76 10.19
CA PRO A 160 -30.28 16.39 10.30
C PRO A 160 -31.39 15.39 9.98
N ILE A 161 -31.05 14.38 9.18
CA ILE A 161 -31.95 13.27 8.85
C ILE A 161 -31.37 12.02 9.51
N GLU A 162 -32.23 11.21 10.12
CA GLU A 162 -31.87 9.84 10.46
C GLU A 162 -31.81 9.04 9.16
N ILE A 163 -30.61 8.98 8.59
CA ILE A 163 -30.26 8.03 7.54
C ILE A 163 -29.54 6.89 8.25
N GLU A 164 -29.98 5.66 7.98
CA GLU A 164 -29.28 4.46 8.44
C GLU A 164 -27.88 4.45 7.82
N ASP A 165 -26.84 4.65 8.64
CA ASP A 165 -25.43 4.63 8.20
C ASP A 165 -24.98 3.18 7.99
N ASN A 166 -25.47 2.61 6.89
CA ASN A 166 -25.18 1.24 6.49
C ASN A 166 -23.68 0.98 6.30
N TRP A 167 -22.89 2.01 5.98
CA TRP A 167 -21.47 1.89 5.75
C TRP A 167 -20.67 1.75 7.05
N SER A 168 -20.93 2.61 8.04
CA SER A 168 -20.25 2.48 9.34
C SER A 168 -20.59 1.15 10.01
N GLU A 169 -21.84 0.70 9.89
CA GLU A 169 -22.25 -0.64 10.35
C GLU A 169 -21.53 -1.76 9.60
N GLN A 170 -21.38 -1.64 8.28
CA GLN A 170 -20.65 -2.61 7.47
C GLN A 170 -19.21 -2.77 7.96
N ILE A 171 -18.50 -1.67 8.24
CA ILE A 171 -17.13 -1.70 8.80
C ILE A 171 -17.10 -2.41 10.15
N ILE A 172 -18.00 -2.06 11.07
CA ILE A 172 -18.02 -2.63 12.43
C ILE A 172 -18.34 -4.13 12.39
N SER A 173 -19.18 -4.57 11.43
CA SER A 173 -19.61 -5.96 11.30
C SER A 173 -18.59 -6.87 10.59
N ASP A 174 -17.61 -6.28 9.91
CA ASP A 174 -16.62 -7.00 9.14
C ASP A 174 -15.58 -7.66 10.05
N ASN A 175 -15.46 -8.97 9.91
CA ASN A 175 -14.51 -9.81 10.65
C ASN A 175 -13.72 -10.72 9.68
N ILE A 176 -13.70 -10.39 8.39
CA ILE A 176 -13.04 -11.17 7.35
C ILE A 176 -11.78 -10.42 6.94
N ALA A 177 -10.63 -11.07 7.11
CA ALA A 177 -9.38 -10.48 6.65
C ALA A 177 -9.30 -10.37 5.12
N PRO A 178 -8.47 -9.43 4.60
CA PRO A 178 -8.24 -9.28 3.17
C PRO A 178 -7.90 -10.58 2.46
N GLU A 179 -8.21 -10.65 1.16
CA GLU A 179 -7.96 -11.83 0.34
C GLU A 179 -6.46 -12.26 0.38
N PRO A 180 -6.16 -13.56 0.18
CA PRO A 180 -4.78 -14.02 0.09
C PRO A 180 -4.02 -13.35 -1.05
N PHE A 181 -2.77 -12.96 -0.78
CA PHE A 181 -1.88 -12.36 -1.78
C PHE A 181 -0.45 -12.89 -1.65
N VAL A 182 0.42 -12.47 -2.57
CA VAL A 182 1.84 -12.82 -2.58
C VAL A 182 2.70 -11.56 -2.68
N ILE A 183 3.93 -11.66 -2.18
CA ILE A 183 4.96 -10.65 -2.36
C ILE A 183 5.79 -11.04 -3.59
N GLU A 184 5.77 -10.21 -4.62
CA GLU A 184 6.60 -10.39 -5.81
C GLU A 184 7.86 -9.53 -5.73
N LEU A 185 9.01 -10.18 -5.54
CA LEU A 185 10.31 -9.51 -5.65
C LEU A 185 10.66 -9.26 -7.12
N ARG A 186 10.88 -8.00 -7.47
CA ARG A 186 11.22 -7.54 -8.82
C ARG A 186 12.50 -6.71 -8.81
N ARG A 187 13.13 -6.66 -9.99
CA ARG A 187 14.26 -5.80 -10.30
C ARG A 187 14.22 -5.51 -11.79
N ASP A 188 14.04 -4.25 -12.15
CA ASP A 188 13.87 -3.83 -13.54
C ASP A 188 14.70 -2.58 -13.82
N LYS A 189 15.32 -2.47 -15.00
CA LYS A 189 16.13 -1.30 -15.37
C LYS A 189 15.32 -0.03 -15.57
N SER A 190 14.03 -0.17 -15.88
CA SER A 190 13.10 0.94 -16.09
C SER A 190 12.53 1.49 -14.78
N MET A 191 12.64 0.75 -13.68
CA MET A 191 12.07 1.11 -12.38
C MET A 191 13.15 1.20 -11.32
N PHE A 192 13.08 2.22 -10.45
CA PHE A 192 13.99 2.38 -9.31
C PHE A 192 15.48 2.19 -9.64
N ASN A 193 15.95 2.66 -10.80
CA ASN A 193 17.35 2.54 -11.23
C ASN A 193 17.93 1.11 -11.12
N ASN A 194 17.15 0.07 -11.46
CA ASN A 194 17.57 -1.34 -11.35
C ASN A 194 17.86 -1.79 -9.90
N GLN A 195 17.21 -1.18 -8.92
CA GLN A 195 17.18 -1.63 -7.53
C GLN A 195 16.08 -2.69 -7.33
N SER A 196 16.22 -3.50 -6.28
CA SER A 196 15.23 -4.50 -5.89
C SER A 196 14.04 -3.82 -5.21
N TYR A 197 12.84 -4.18 -5.62
CA TYR A 197 11.60 -3.67 -5.05
C TYR A 197 10.58 -4.80 -5.00
N VAL A 198 9.53 -4.64 -4.19
CA VAL A 198 8.45 -5.62 -4.08
C VAL A 198 7.14 -5.04 -4.60
N ILE A 199 6.34 -5.92 -5.19
CA ILE A 199 4.96 -5.65 -5.57
C ILE A 199 4.07 -6.60 -4.77
N PHE A 200 3.00 -6.05 -4.21
CA PHE A 200 1.95 -6.78 -3.54
C PHE A 200 0.63 -6.04 -3.78
N ASN A 201 -0.46 -6.79 -3.82
CA ASN A 201 -1.81 -6.25 -3.90
C ASN A 201 -2.81 -7.29 -3.36
N THR A 202 -3.82 -6.82 -2.64
CA THR A 202 -4.98 -7.60 -2.22
C THR A 202 -6.21 -6.70 -2.17
N ILE A 203 -7.36 -7.33 -2.03
CA ILE A 203 -8.66 -6.69 -1.97
C ILE A 203 -9.38 -7.22 -0.72
N ASP A 204 -10.09 -6.35 -0.03
CA ASP A 204 -11.16 -6.74 0.87
C ASP A 204 -12.52 -6.40 0.23
N LYS A 205 -13.46 -7.35 0.28
CA LYS A 205 -14.78 -7.23 -0.36
C LYS A 205 -15.84 -6.64 0.56
N GLN A 206 -15.58 -6.55 1.86
CA GLN A 206 -16.53 -6.09 2.84
C GLN A 206 -16.28 -4.62 3.20
N SER A 207 -15.39 -4.32 4.14
CA SER A 207 -15.07 -2.96 4.56
C SER A 207 -14.14 -2.24 3.59
N GLY A 208 -13.38 -2.97 2.77
CA GLY A 208 -12.38 -2.44 1.84
C GLY A 208 -11.01 -2.26 2.48
N MET A 209 -10.00 -2.03 1.64
CA MET A 209 -8.61 -1.88 2.09
C MET A 209 -8.38 -0.54 2.80
N ASP A 210 -7.62 -0.56 3.91
CA ASP A 210 -7.15 0.64 4.60
C ASP A 210 -5.72 1.00 4.18
N HIS A 211 -4.75 0.13 4.50
CA HIS A 211 -3.36 0.35 4.11
C HIS A 211 -2.53 -0.94 4.13
N TYR A 212 -1.26 -0.81 3.70
CA TYR A 212 -0.24 -1.84 3.84
C TYR A 212 0.84 -1.39 4.79
N GLU A 213 1.37 -2.33 5.57
CA GLU A 213 2.59 -2.16 6.33
C GLU A 213 3.66 -3.14 5.83
N ILE A 214 4.92 -2.70 5.77
CA ILE A 214 6.07 -3.56 5.45
C ILE A 214 7.11 -3.53 6.57
N LEU A 215 7.79 -4.65 6.72
CA LEU A 215 8.84 -4.84 7.71
C LEU A 215 9.98 -5.68 7.11
N GLU A 216 11.18 -5.11 7.08
CA GLU A 216 12.42 -5.77 6.65
C GLU A 216 13.22 -6.19 7.89
N ILE A 217 13.36 -7.50 8.11
CA ILE A 217 14.03 -8.08 9.28
C ILE A 217 15.23 -8.89 8.82
N GLY A 218 16.43 -8.45 9.20
CA GLY A 218 17.64 -9.26 9.01
C GLY A 218 17.53 -10.61 9.74
N HIS A 219 18.15 -11.66 9.20
CA HIS A 219 18.06 -13.04 9.72
C HIS A 219 18.40 -13.20 11.22
N GLU A 220 19.12 -12.24 11.80
CA GLU A 220 19.56 -12.20 13.20
C GLU A 220 18.53 -11.60 14.18
N TYR A 221 17.39 -11.09 13.69
CA TYR A 221 16.36 -10.46 14.50
C TYR A 221 15.12 -11.35 14.59
N GLN A 222 14.62 -11.56 15.81
CA GLN A 222 13.29 -12.11 16.06
C GLN A 222 12.31 -10.97 16.34
N GLU A 223 11.10 -11.08 15.82
CA GLU A 223 10.05 -10.07 15.98
C GLU A 223 9.79 -9.75 17.46
N GLY A 224 9.78 -8.46 17.80
CA GLY A 224 9.55 -7.99 19.17
C GLY A 224 10.73 -8.17 20.14
N VAL A 225 11.83 -8.80 19.72
CA VAL A 225 13.01 -9.04 20.56
C VAL A 225 14.16 -8.13 20.11
N ALA A 226 14.64 -7.27 21.01
CA ALA A 226 15.86 -6.52 20.76
C ALA A 226 17.03 -7.51 20.62
N ARG A 227 17.73 -7.50 19.48
CA ARG A 227 18.89 -8.36 19.25
C ARG A 227 19.90 -8.17 20.39
N GLU A 228 20.37 -9.28 20.95
CA GLU A 228 21.45 -9.21 21.93
C GLU A 228 22.70 -8.61 21.28
N LEU A 229 23.10 -7.45 21.78
CA LEU A 229 24.31 -6.76 21.37
C LEU A 229 25.54 -7.60 21.67
N LYS A 230 26.39 -7.80 20.66
CA LYS A 230 27.71 -8.42 20.87
C LYS A 230 28.55 -7.51 21.77
N TRP A 231 29.47 -8.09 22.55
CA TRP A 231 30.27 -7.35 23.54
C TRP A 231 31.02 -6.14 22.95
N TRP A 232 31.46 -6.24 21.69
CA TRP A 232 32.17 -5.17 20.99
C TRP A 232 31.22 -4.08 20.46
N GLU A 233 29.97 -4.40 20.15
CA GLU A 233 28.95 -3.41 19.75
C GLU A 233 28.51 -2.56 20.95
N LYS A 234 28.40 -3.17 22.14
CA LYS A 234 28.19 -2.46 23.41
C LYS A 234 29.33 -1.48 23.69
N LEU A 235 30.56 -1.86 23.38
CA LEU A 235 31.75 -1.04 23.61
C LEU A 235 31.86 0.14 22.64
N LEU A 236 31.27 0.03 21.44
CA LEU A 236 31.25 1.07 20.42
C LEU A 236 30.02 1.98 20.48
N ASN A 237 29.14 1.79 21.48
CA ASN A 237 27.90 2.56 21.65
C ASN A 237 27.05 2.59 20.36
N LYS A 238 27.01 1.47 19.64
CA LYS A 238 26.31 1.36 18.36
C LYS A 238 24.80 1.31 18.61
N ASP A 239 24.06 2.27 18.08
CA ASP A 239 22.59 2.25 18.13
C ASP A 239 22.06 1.02 17.39
N VAL A 240 21.30 0.17 18.10
CA VAL A 240 20.61 -0.97 17.50
C VAL A 240 19.31 -0.46 16.92
N ILE A 241 19.26 -0.36 15.60
CA ILE A 241 18.02 -0.07 14.90
C ILE A 241 17.11 -1.28 15.09
N LYS A 242 16.00 -1.08 15.79
CA LYS A 242 14.94 -2.07 15.92
C LYS A 242 14.16 -2.08 14.60
N PRO A 243 13.86 -3.26 14.01
CA PRO A 243 13.00 -3.30 12.84
C PRO A 243 11.59 -2.84 13.24
N GLU A 244 11.04 -1.89 12.47
CA GLU A 244 9.75 -1.24 12.72
C GLU A 244 8.87 -1.34 11.47
N TRP A 245 7.58 -1.62 11.69
CA TRP A 245 6.57 -1.63 10.64
C TRP A 245 6.42 -0.21 10.05
N LYS A 246 6.36 -0.13 8.72
CA LYS A 246 6.21 1.11 7.98
C LYS A 246 4.96 1.04 7.12
N VAL A 247 4.10 2.03 7.20
CA VAL A 247 2.98 2.20 6.26
C VAL A 247 3.54 2.54 4.87
N VAL A 248 3.17 1.76 3.86
CA VAL A 248 3.75 1.84 2.52
C VAL A 248 2.71 1.67 1.40
N LYS A 249 3.12 2.06 0.19
CA LYS A 249 2.41 1.78 -1.05
C LYS A 249 3.19 0.77 -1.89
N SER A 250 2.48 0.04 -2.74
CA SER A 250 3.05 -0.83 -3.77
C SER A 250 3.17 -0.05 -5.08
N PRO A 251 4.28 -0.17 -5.85
CA PRO A 251 5.49 -0.92 -5.53
C PRO A 251 6.34 -0.25 -4.44
N TYR A 252 7.00 -1.07 -3.60
CA TYR A 252 7.88 -0.59 -2.52
C TYR A 252 9.35 -0.89 -2.82
N LEU A 253 10.18 0.15 -2.86
CA LEU A 253 11.64 0.04 -2.98
C LEU A 253 12.23 -0.47 -1.65
N LEU A 254 12.88 -1.64 -1.69
CA LEU A 254 13.48 -2.23 -0.50
C LEU A 254 14.64 -1.39 0.02
N GLU A 255 14.76 -1.29 1.34
CA GLU A 255 15.92 -0.70 1.98
C GLU A 255 17.11 -1.68 1.96
N ASP A 256 16.85 -2.97 2.19
CA ASP A 256 17.84 -4.02 2.06
C ASP A 256 18.00 -4.50 0.60
N GLN A 257 18.91 -3.83 -0.11
CA GLN A 257 19.27 -4.20 -1.48
C GLN A 257 20.15 -5.46 -1.58
N SER A 258 20.69 -5.97 -0.45
CA SER A 258 21.45 -7.22 -0.42
C SER A 258 20.55 -8.46 -0.41
N LEU A 259 19.27 -8.28 -0.07
CA LEU A 259 18.25 -9.33 0.04
C LEU A 259 18.63 -10.39 1.10
N GLU A 260 19.21 -9.94 2.20
CA GLU A 260 19.53 -10.77 3.37
C GLU A 260 18.35 -10.80 4.36
N SER A 261 17.49 -9.80 4.29
CA SER A 261 16.35 -9.59 5.17
C SER A 261 15.12 -10.37 4.71
N ILE A 262 14.41 -10.94 5.68
CA ILE A 262 13.04 -11.43 5.50
C ILE A 262 12.14 -10.21 5.30
N ILE A 263 11.30 -10.25 4.27
CA ILE A 263 10.37 -9.16 3.96
C ILE A 263 8.98 -9.62 4.38
N ARG A 264 8.32 -8.84 5.23
CA ARG A 264 6.97 -9.11 5.70
C ARG A 264 6.05 -8.01 5.26
N VAL A 265 4.89 -8.36 4.72
CA VAL A 265 3.85 -7.41 4.34
C VAL A 265 2.58 -7.77 5.06
N LYS A 266 1.99 -6.77 5.70
CA LYS A 266 0.66 -6.83 6.30
C LYS A 266 -0.27 -5.97 5.48
N ALA A 267 -1.43 -6.52 5.12
CA ALA A 267 -2.55 -5.81 4.53
C ALA A 267 -3.62 -5.66 5.61
N ILE A 268 -4.11 -4.45 5.84
CA ILE A 268 -5.10 -4.12 6.86
C ILE A 268 -6.34 -3.55 6.16
N ASP A 269 -7.51 -4.08 6.48
CA ASP A 269 -8.79 -3.51 6.03
C ASP A 269 -9.30 -2.42 6.99
N LYS A 270 -10.41 -1.77 6.63
CA LYS A 270 -10.97 -0.67 7.43
C LYS A 270 -11.62 -1.12 8.73
N ALA A 271 -11.94 -2.41 8.85
CA ALA A 271 -12.40 -3.02 10.08
C ALA A 271 -11.24 -3.40 11.03
N GLY A 272 -9.99 -3.32 10.55
CA GLY A 272 -8.78 -3.66 11.29
C GLY A 272 -8.43 -5.14 11.24
N ASN A 273 -9.05 -5.94 10.36
CA ASN A 273 -8.60 -7.31 10.15
C ASN A 273 -7.30 -7.31 9.33
N GLU A 274 -6.42 -8.25 9.66
CA GLU A 274 -5.08 -8.31 9.10
C GLU A 274 -4.87 -9.55 8.24
N ARG A 275 -4.19 -9.37 7.12
CA ARG A 275 -3.60 -10.45 6.32
C ARG A 275 -2.11 -10.27 6.20
N PHE A 276 -1.37 -11.31 6.57
CA PHE A 276 0.08 -11.29 6.64
C PHE A 276 0.69 -12.26 5.63
N VAL A 277 1.75 -11.81 4.94
CA VAL A 277 2.55 -12.62 4.01
C VAL A 277 4.03 -12.36 4.26
N GLU A 278 4.83 -13.41 4.15
CA GLU A 278 6.29 -13.34 4.30
C GLU A 278 6.99 -13.80 3.03
N TYR A 279 8.01 -13.06 2.61
CA TYR A 279 8.96 -13.46 1.59
C TYR A 279 10.32 -13.72 2.24
N ILE A 280 10.79 -14.95 2.06
CA ILE A 280 12.07 -15.41 2.56
C ILE A 280 13.05 -15.46 1.39
N PRO A 281 14.12 -14.65 1.39
CA PRO A 281 15.14 -14.72 0.35
C PRO A 281 15.80 -16.11 0.26
N PRO A 282 16.21 -16.54 -0.94
CA PRO A 282 16.86 -17.82 -1.14
C PRO A 282 18.16 -17.92 -0.33
N GLU A 283 18.47 -19.12 0.15
CA GLU A 283 19.59 -19.39 1.08
C GLU A 283 20.94 -18.88 0.56
N SER A 284 21.17 -18.89 -0.76
CA SER A 284 22.37 -18.35 -1.41
C SER A 284 22.62 -16.85 -1.18
N LYS A 285 21.60 -16.10 -0.76
CA LYS A 285 21.67 -14.67 -0.50
C LYS A 285 21.86 -14.35 0.98
N ARG A 286 21.71 -15.33 1.87
CA ARG A 286 21.97 -15.12 3.30
C ARG A 286 23.48 -14.99 3.50
N PRO A 287 23.93 -14.11 4.41
CA PRO A 287 25.34 -14.02 4.71
C PRO A 287 25.79 -15.40 5.20
N ALA A 288 26.81 -15.96 4.56
CA ALA A 288 27.45 -17.16 5.09
C ALA A 288 27.82 -16.87 6.54
N GLU A 289 27.59 -17.81 7.45
CA GLU A 289 28.16 -17.75 8.80
C GLU A 289 29.69 -17.80 8.67
N THR A 290 30.29 -16.68 8.25
CA THR A 290 31.71 -16.44 8.29
C THR A 290 32.00 -16.09 9.74
N SER A 291 31.92 -17.15 10.54
CA SER A 291 32.42 -17.35 11.88
C SER A 291 33.32 -16.21 12.34
N ALA A 292 32.80 -15.35 13.23
CA ALA A 292 33.57 -14.39 14.03
C ALA A 292 34.83 -15.00 14.68
N VAL A 293 34.86 -16.33 14.74
CA VAL A 293 35.99 -17.19 15.06
C VAL A 293 37.26 -16.83 14.25
N ASN A 294 37.17 -16.46 12.96
CA ASN A 294 38.35 -16.09 12.15
C ASN A 294 39.02 -14.80 12.61
N TYR A 295 38.23 -13.78 12.98
CA TYR A 295 38.79 -12.52 13.50
C TYR A 295 39.31 -12.69 14.93
N PHE A 296 38.69 -13.54 15.74
CA PHE A 296 39.18 -13.87 17.08
C PHE A 296 40.58 -14.51 17.03
N TYR A 297 40.82 -15.46 16.11
CA TYR A 297 42.15 -16.03 15.91
C TYR A 297 43.16 -14.99 15.41
N LEU A 298 42.74 -14.08 14.53
CA LEU A 298 43.61 -13.01 14.02
C LEU A 298 44.04 -12.03 15.14
N VAL A 299 43.11 -11.67 16.04
CA VAL A 299 43.42 -10.86 17.22
C VAL A 299 44.33 -11.61 18.20
N ILE A 300 44.09 -12.89 18.46
CA ILE A 300 44.99 -13.72 19.30
C ILE A 300 46.40 -13.76 18.71
N ILE A 301 46.53 -13.93 17.39
CA ILE A 301 47.81 -13.94 16.70
C ILE A 301 48.52 -12.59 16.86
N ILE A 302 47.82 -11.47 16.66
CA ILE A 302 48.39 -10.12 16.83
C ILE A 302 48.87 -9.92 18.28
N VAL A 303 48.05 -10.27 19.28
CA VAL A 303 48.43 -10.15 20.70
C VAL A 303 49.64 -11.03 21.02
N PHE A 304 49.68 -12.26 20.49
CA PHE A 304 50.83 -13.16 20.65
C PHE A 304 52.13 -12.56 20.08
N PHE A 305 52.08 -11.97 18.88
CA PHE A 305 53.24 -11.29 18.29
C PHE A 305 53.68 -10.06 19.08
N LEU A 306 52.75 -9.28 19.63
CA LEU A 306 53.08 -8.13 20.49
C LEU A 306 53.79 -8.57 21.79
N VAL A 307 53.36 -9.68 22.39
CA VAL A 307 54.03 -10.26 23.57
C VAL A 307 55.44 -10.76 23.24
N LEU A 308 55.60 -11.45 22.11
CA LEU A 308 56.92 -11.89 21.64
C LEU A 308 57.87 -10.71 21.38
N LEU A 309 57.38 -9.65 20.73
CA LEU A 309 58.14 -8.44 20.49
C LEU A 309 58.58 -7.78 21.81
N PHE A 310 57.69 -7.72 22.79
CA PHE A 310 57.99 -7.18 24.12
C PHE A 310 59.07 -7.99 24.85
N LEU A 311 58.99 -9.32 24.82
CA LEU A 311 60.01 -10.20 25.38
C LEU A 311 61.37 -10.05 24.68
N LEU A 312 61.37 -9.92 23.35
CA LEU A 312 62.58 -9.66 22.57
C LEU A 312 63.25 -8.35 23.00
N LEU A 313 62.47 -7.27 23.16
CA LEU A 313 62.96 -5.98 23.62
C LEU A 313 63.57 -6.06 25.04
N ILE A 314 62.98 -6.86 25.93
CA ILE A 314 63.55 -7.12 27.27
C ILE A 314 64.89 -7.84 27.16
N ILE A 315 64.99 -8.89 26.34
CA ILE A 315 66.24 -9.65 26.14
C ILE A 315 67.34 -8.76 25.58
N ILE A 316 67.03 -7.96 24.55
CA ILE A 316 67.96 -6.99 23.96
C ILE A 316 68.46 -6.03 25.04
N LYS A 317 67.56 -5.50 25.87
CA LYS A 317 67.93 -4.59 26.98
C LYS A 317 68.84 -5.26 28.01
N ILE A 318 68.63 -6.53 28.33
CA ILE A 318 69.49 -7.31 29.24
C ILE A 318 70.89 -7.51 28.64
N ILE A 319 70.97 -7.86 27.34
CA ILE A 319 72.24 -8.07 26.63
C ILE A 319 73.05 -6.76 26.59
N PHE A 320 72.43 -5.64 26.21
CA PHE A 320 73.09 -4.33 26.22
C PHE A 320 73.61 -3.96 27.61
N LYS A 321 72.82 -4.20 28.67
CA LYS A 321 73.23 -3.94 30.06
C LYS A 321 74.41 -4.81 30.51
N LYS A 322 74.54 -6.03 29.96
CA LYS A 322 75.69 -6.92 30.21
C LYS A 322 76.93 -6.45 29.45
N TYR A 323 76.77 -6.08 28.18
CA TYR A 323 77.85 -5.56 27.34
C TYR A 323 78.46 -4.27 27.90
N ASP A 324 77.63 -3.34 28.38
CA ASP A 324 78.12 -2.10 29.02
C ASP A 324 78.83 -2.36 30.36
N LYS A 325 78.55 -3.49 31.02
CA LYS A 325 79.20 -3.88 32.28
C LYS A 325 80.55 -4.55 32.04
N GLU A 326 80.70 -5.30 30.94
CA GLU A 326 81.98 -5.89 30.53
C GLU A 326 82.94 -4.87 29.89
N LYS A 327 82.42 -3.78 29.31
CA LYS A 327 83.24 -2.71 28.73
C LYS A 327 83.80 -1.71 29.76
N ASN A 328 83.25 -1.70 30.98
CA ASN A 328 83.63 -0.80 32.07
C ASN A 328 84.40 -1.49 33.22
N ASN A 329 84.78 -2.76 33.03
CA ASN A 329 85.71 -3.52 33.88
C ASN A 329 86.97 -3.83 33.07
#